data_AF-A0A7S2CSB7-F1
#
_entry.id   AF-A0A7S2CSB7-F1
#
_cell.length_a   1.000
_cell.length_b   1.000
_cell.length_c   1.000
_cell.angle_alpha   90.00
_cell.angle_beta   90.00
_cell.angle_gamma   90.00
#
_symmetry.space_group_name_H-M   'P 1'
#
loop_
_entity.id
_entity.type
_entity.pdbx_description
1 polymer ?
#
loop_
_entity_poly.entity_id
_entity_poly.type
_entity_poly.pdbx_seq_one_letter_code
_entity_poly.pdbx_strand_id
1 'polypeptide(L)'
;GAMAAAAAAFLGFAIARAISRDGAGPSADSARDFLDSVVEEFVGLGSPGAEGCEEVSRLLRTAEPEGGAEECWNWRASKLCVQGSLRARGPVYNGYPCYPDYFGSYCIDGLAVALWSFY
;
A
#
# COMPACT_ATOMS: atom_id res chain seq x y z
N GLY A 1 -9.29 13.68 -0.97
CA GLY A 1 -8.96 13.67 -2.42
C GLY A 1 -9.19 12.28 -2.98
N ALA A 2 -9.26 12.14 -4.31
CA ALA A 2 -9.59 10.87 -4.97
C ALA A 2 -8.65 9.71 -4.58
N MET A 3 -7.33 9.93 -4.59
CA MET A 3 -6.34 8.91 -4.16
C MET A 3 -6.55 8.45 -2.72
N ALA A 4 -6.85 9.37 -1.80
CA ALA A 4 -7.10 9.03 -0.40
C ALA A 4 -8.38 8.20 -0.22
N ALA A 5 -9.42 8.47 -1.03
CA ALA A 5 -10.64 7.67 -1.04
C ALA A 5 -10.37 6.25 -1.58
N ALA A 6 -9.58 6.13 -2.65
CA ALA A 6 -9.16 4.84 -3.20
C ALA A 6 -8.32 4.01 -2.21
N ALA A 7 -7.36 4.64 -1.53
CA ALA A 7 -6.56 4.01 -0.48
C ALA A 7 -7.45 3.55 0.69
N ALA A 8 -8.42 4.37 1.10
CA ALA A 8 -9.38 4.02 2.14
C ALA A 8 -10.33 2.89 1.70
N ALA A 9 -10.71 2.82 0.42
CA ALA A 9 -11.54 1.74 -0.12
C ALA A 9 -10.82 0.40 0.00
N PHE A 10 -9.55 0.32 -0.41
CA PHE A 10 -8.75 -0.90 -0.22
C PHE A 10 -8.57 -1.25 1.27
N LEU A 11 -8.21 -0.27 2.11
CA LEU A 11 -8.02 -0.53 3.54
C LEU A 11 -9.32 -1.01 4.21
N GLY A 12 -10.46 -0.40 3.87
CA GLY A 12 -11.77 -0.82 4.35
C GLY A 12 -12.14 -2.22 3.88
N PHE A 13 -11.83 -2.56 2.63
CA PHE A 13 -12.00 -3.92 2.11
C PHE A 13 -11.15 -4.93 2.90
N ALA A 14 -9.86 -4.65 3.13
CA ALA A 14 -8.97 -5.52 3.89
C ALA A 14 -9.46 -5.72 5.33
N ILE A 15 -9.91 -4.66 6.01
CA ILE A 15 -10.47 -4.73 7.36
C ILE A 15 -11.77 -5.56 7.36
N ALA A 16 -12.65 -5.36 6.39
CA ALA A 16 -13.88 -6.14 6.28
C ALA A 16 -13.60 -7.64 6.10
N ARG A 17 -12.57 -8.00 5.32
CA ARG A 17 -12.13 -9.39 5.17
C ARG A 17 -11.50 -9.96 6.43
N ALA A 18 -10.78 -9.15 7.19
CA ALA A 18 -10.25 -9.56 8.48
C ALA A 18 -11.36 -9.85 9.49
N ILE A 19 -12.39 -8.99 9.56
CA ILE A 19 -13.52 -9.13 10.49
C ILE A 19 -14.40 -10.32 10.13
N SER A 20 -14.71 -10.50 8.84
CA SER A 20 -15.57 -11.58 8.35
C SER A 20 -14.85 -12.91 8.17
N ARG A 21 -13.62 -13.04 8.66
CA ARG A 21 -12.86 -14.28 8.60
C ARG A 21 -13.46 -15.29 9.57
N ASP A 22 -14.22 -16.24 9.05
CA ASP A 22 -14.78 -17.33 9.84
C ASP A 22 -13.65 -18.19 10.43
N GLY A 23 -13.56 -18.25 11.76
CA GLY A 23 -12.56 -19.06 12.46
C GLY A 23 -12.33 -18.60 13.89
N ALA A 24 -13.06 -19.19 14.85
CA ALA A 24 -12.86 -18.97 16.29
C ALA A 24 -11.56 -19.62 16.84
N GLY A 25 -10.58 -19.93 15.98
CA GLY A 25 -9.33 -20.57 16.31
C GLY A 25 -8.17 -20.03 15.47
N PRO A 26 -6.91 -20.32 15.83
CA PRO A 26 -5.76 -19.86 15.07
C PRO A 26 -5.86 -20.37 13.63
N SER A 27 -5.93 -19.43 12.68
CA SER A 27 -5.79 -19.75 11.26
C SER A 27 -4.39 -20.30 11.00
N ALA A 28 -4.30 -21.29 10.10
CA ALA A 28 -3.01 -21.79 9.63
C ALA A 28 -2.29 -20.78 8.72
N ASP A 29 -2.99 -19.77 8.19
CA ASP A 29 -2.42 -18.83 7.25
C ASP A 29 -1.69 -17.71 7.99
N SER A 30 -0.52 -17.33 7.48
CA SER A 30 0.24 -16.20 8.00
C SER A 30 -0.42 -14.85 7.66
N ALA A 31 0.06 -13.78 8.28
CA ALA A 31 -0.34 -12.41 7.91
C ALA A 31 -0.08 -12.12 6.43
N ARG A 32 1.00 -12.69 5.87
CA ARG A 32 1.35 -12.58 4.44
C ARG A 32 0.32 -13.23 3.55
N ASP A 33 0.02 -14.50 3.83
CA ASP A 33 -0.95 -15.28 3.04
C ASP A 33 -2.32 -14.61 3.06
N PHE A 34 -2.73 -14.08 4.21
CA PHE A 34 -3.96 -13.30 4.32
C PHE A 34 -3.91 -12.05 3.44
N LEU A 35 -2.88 -11.22 3.57
CA LEU A 35 -2.82 -9.98 2.82
C LEU A 35 -2.72 -10.22 1.31
N ASP A 36 -1.97 -11.25 0.88
CA ASP A 36 -1.89 -11.66 -0.53
C ASP A 36 -3.26 -12.06 -1.07
N SER A 37 -4.02 -12.88 -0.34
CA SER A 37 -5.39 -13.26 -0.73
C SER A 37 -6.34 -12.06 -0.85
N VAL A 38 -6.23 -11.09 0.07
CA VAL A 38 -7.06 -9.87 0.07
C VAL A 38 -6.73 -8.99 -1.14
N VAL A 39 -5.45 -8.85 -1.48
CA VAL A 39 -5.02 -8.08 -2.65
C VAL A 39 -5.50 -8.75 -3.93
N GLU A 40 -5.33 -10.06 -4.06
CA GLU A 40 -5.80 -10.83 -5.21
C GLU A 40 -7.31 -10.70 -5.38
N GLU A 41 -8.09 -10.83 -4.31
CA GLU A 41 -9.54 -10.69 -4.35
C GLU A 41 -9.96 -9.25 -4.72
N PHE A 42 -9.37 -8.24 -4.08
CA PHE A 42 -9.71 -6.84 -4.35
C PHE A 42 -9.45 -6.47 -5.81
N VAL A 43 -8.30 -6.88 -6.35
CA VAL A 43 -7.94 -6.66 -7.76
C VAL A 43 -8.83 -7.47 -8.69
N GLY A 44 -9.12 -8.73 -8.36
CA GLY A 44 -10.00 -9.61 -9.13
C GLY A 44 -11.44 -9.11 -9.24
N LEU A 45 -11.92 -8.37 -8.23
CA LEU A 45 -13.21 -7.68 -8.23
C LEU A 45 -13.19 -6.33 -8.98
N GLY A 46 -12.07 -5.96 -9.59
CA GLY A 46 -11.94 -4.69 -10.33
C GLY A 46 -11.59 -3.49 -9.46
N SER A 47 -11.07 -3.71 -8.24
CA SER A 47 -10.66 -2.65 -7.30
C SER A 47 -11.81 -1.72 -6.88
N PRO A 48 -12.88 -2.24 -6.25
CA PRO A 48 -14.09 -1.48 -5.93
C PRO A 48 -13.79 -0.25 -5.07
N GLY A 49 -14.25 0.92 -5.50
CA GLY A 49 -13.99 2.22 -4.85
C GLY A 49 -12.59 2.80 -5.10
N ALA A 50 -11.75 2.11 -5.86
CA ALA A 50 -10.43 2.54 -6.31
C ALA A 50 -10.28 2.47 -7.85
N GLU A 51 -11.40 2.39 -8.57
CA GLU A 51 -11.44 2.22 -10.02
C GLU A 51 -10.68 3.36 -10.72
N GLY A 52 -9.75 3.01 -11.61
CA GLY A 52 -8.95 3.98 -12.36
C GLY A 52 -7.90 4.75 -11.52
N CYS A 53 -7.73 4.45 -10.23
CA CYS A 53 -6.63 5.00 -9.43
C CYS A 53 -5.35 4.20 -9.70
N GLU A 54 -4.46 4.78 -10.51
CA GLU A 54 -3.22 4.14 -10.92
C GLU A 54 -2.29 3.91 -9.72
N GLU A 55 -2.26 4.83 -8.75
CA GLU A 55 -1.34 4.77 -7.62
C GLU A 55 -1.67 3.61 -6.67
N VAL A 56 -2.95 3.38 -6.37
CA VAL A 56 -3.37 2.19 -5.62
C VAL A 56 -3.07 0.94 -6.42
N SER A 57 -3.35 0.94 -7.73
CA SER A 57 -3.07 -0.21 -8.59
C SER A 57 -1.57 -0.57 -8.65
N ARG A 58 -0.70 0.45 -8.67
CA ARG A 58 0.76 0.32 -8.64
C ARG A 58 1.25 -0.18 -7.28
N LEU A 59 0.75 0.40 -6.19
CA LEU A 59 1.02 -0.03 -4.83
C LEU A 59 0.70 -1.51 -4.63
N LEU A 60 -0.50 -1.95 -5.01
CA LEU A 60 -0.93 -3.35 -4.84
C LEU A 60 -0.11 -4.34 -5.69
N ARG A 61 0.42 -3.88 -6.84
CA ARG A 61 1.32 -4.65 -7.70
C ARG A 61 2.73 -4.82 -7.15
N THR A 62 3.17 -3.98 -6.20
CA THR A 62 4.51 -4.04 -5.55
C THR A 62 5.69 -4.17 -6.52
N ALA A 63 5.60 -3.52 -7.68
CA ALA A 63 6.54 -3.71 -8.80
C ALA A 63 7.22 -2.40 -9.23
N GLU A 64 7.45 -1.49 -8.29
CA GLU A 64 8.11 -0.22 -8.55
C GLU A 64 9.61 -0.40 -8.84
N PRO A 65 10.18 0.34 -9.80
CA PRO A 65 11.60 0.24 -10.13
C PRO A 65 12.53 0.56 -8.95
N GLU A 66 13.65 -0.16 -8.86
CA GLU A 66 14.72 0.14 -7.91
C GLU A 66 15.32 1.53 -8.17
N GLY A 67 15.57 2.30 -7.11
CA GLY A 67 16.05 3.67 -7.16
C GLY A 67 14.97 4.70 -7.49
N GLY A 68 13.72 4.28 -7.69
CA GLY A 68 12.60 5.15 -8.05
C GLY A 68 12.03 5.98 -6.90
N ALA A 69 11.32 7.06 -7.26
CA ALA A 69 10.59 7.91 -6.32
C ALA A 69 9.44 7.15 -5.61
N GLU A 70 8.97 6.06 -6.21
CA GLU A 70 7.90 5.21 -5.70
C GLU A 70 8.39 3.84 -5.19
N GLU A 71 9.70 3.56 -5.17
CA GLU A 71 10.25 2.25 -4.74
C GLU A 71 9.75 1.82 -3.34
N CYS A 72 9.52 2.78 -2.44
CA CYS A 72 8.92 2.55 -1.13
C CYS A 72 7.49 1.98 -1.16
N TRP A 73 6.84 1.88 -2.32
CA TRP A 73 5.54 1.20 -2.49
C TRP A 73 5.68 -0.31 -2.66
N ASN A 74 6.91 -0.83 -2.72
CA ASN A 74 7.17 -2.26 -2.76
C ASN A 74 7.03 -2.90 -1.37
N TRP A 75 5.82 -2.88 -0.81
CA TRP A 75 5.55 -3.29 0.58
C TRP A 75 5.71 -4.80 0.83
N ARG A 76 5.87 -5.63 -0.22
CA ARG A 76 6.27 -7.04 -0.07
C ARG A 76 7.78 -7.24 0.10
N ALA A 77 8.59 -6.19 -0.07
CA ALA A 77 10.03 -6.27 0.07
C ALA A 77 10.43 -6.52 1.53
N SER A 78 11.54 -7.23 1.73
CA SER A 78 12.10 -7.47 3.09
C SER A 78 12.51 -6.18 3.81
N LYS A 79 12.76 -5.11 3.06
CA LYS A 79 13.06 -3.77 3.58
C LYS A 79 12.39 -2.72 2.70
N LEU A 80 11.65 -1.82 3.34
CA LEU A 80 11.00 -0.71 2.64
C LEU A 80 12.02 0.41 2.33
N CYS A 81 12.15 0.80 1.05
CA CYS A 81 13.15 1.76 0.59
C CYS A 81 12.75 3.24 0.78
N VAL A 82 12.28 3.61 1.97
CA VAL A 82 11.78 4.97 2.27
C VAL A 82 12.84 6.05 2.00
N GLN A 83 14.08 5.85 2.50
CA GLN A 83 15.15 6.82 2.32
C GLN A 83 15.61 6.95 0.85
N GLY A 84 15.55 5.85 0.09
CA GLY A 84 15.89 5.85 -1.34
C GLY A 84 14.88 6.69 -2.12
N SER A 85 13.59 6.42 -1.91
CA SER A 85 12.50 7.18 -2.52
C SER A 85 12.54 8.66 -2.15
N LEU A 86 12.78 9.02 -0.90
CA LEU A 86 12.94 10.42 -0.48
C LEU A 86 14.09 11.13 -1.22
N ARG A 87 15.24 10.46 -1.41
CA ARG A 87 16.35 11.02 -2.19
C ARG A 87 15.98 11.19 -3.66
N ALA A 88 15.31 10.22 -4.26
CA ALA A 88 14.88 10.28 -5.66
C ALA A 88 13.86 11.40 -5.92
N ARG A 89 12.99 11.69 -4.95
CA ARG A 89 12.02 12.79 -5.00
C ARG A 89 12.65 14.18 -4.90
N GLY A 90 13.78 14.30 -4.21
CA GLY A 90 14.41 15.60 -3.95
C GLY A 90 13.54 16.48 -3.05
N PRO A 91 13.65 17.82 -3.12
CA PRO A 91 12.98 18.73 -2.19
C PRO A 91 11.49 18.96 -2.47
N VAL A 92 10.99 18.57 -3.65
CA VAL A 92 9.60 18.79 -4.07
C VAL A 92 9.09 17.55 -4.79
N TYR A 93 7.93 17.05 -4.39
CA TYR A 93 7.27 15.89 -4.99
C TYR A 93 5.79 16.16 -5.18
N ASN A 94 5.26 15.88 -6.38
CA ASN A 94 3.87 16.14 -6.76
C ASN A 94 3.39 17.58 -6.45
N GLY A 95 4.29 18.56 -6.54
CA GLY A 95 4.00 19.98 -6.27
C GLY A 95 4.05 20.39 -4.80
N TYR A 96 4.41 19.48 -3.89
CA TYR A 96 4.50 19.73 -2.45
C TYR A 96 5.94 19.58 -1.93
N PRO A 97 6.32 20.30 -0.86
CA PRO A 97 7.60 20.10 -0.20
C PRO A 97 7.77 18.64 0.28
N CYS A 98 8.93 18.06 0.04
CA CYS A 98 9.29 16.73 0.50
C CYS A 98 10.31 16.86 1.63
N TYR A 99 9.88 16.56 2.86
CA TYR A 99 10.74 16.63 4.05
C TYR A 99 11.12 15.23 4.53
N PRO A 100 12.42 14.96 4.81
CA PRO A 100 12.86 13.65 5.25
C PRO A 100 12.24 13.14 6.56
N ASP A 101 11.85 14.07 7.44
CA ASP A 101 11.26 13.84 8.75
C ASP A 101 9.72 13.75 8.73
N TYR A 102 9.09 13.99 7.57
CA TYR A 102 7.63 13.97 7.42
C TYR A 102 7.17 13.05 6.29
N PHE A 103 7.54 11.77 6.41
CA PHE A 103 7.12 10.71 5.48
C PHE A 103 5.72 10.17 5.81
N GLY A 104 4.98 9.72 4.78
CA GLY A 104 3.62 9.18 4.93
C GLY A 104 2.50 10.21 4.83
N SER A 105 2.85 11.50 4.67
CA SER A 105 1.89 12.59 4.42
C SER A 105 1.18 12.45 3.07
N TYR A 106 1.83 11.80 2.10
CA TYR A 106 1.20 11.31 0.90
C TYR A 106 0.54 9.94 1.18
N CYS A 107 -0.78 9.86 1.02
CA CYS A 107 -1.57 8.73 1.51
C CYS A 107 -1.13 7.34 0.99
N ILE A 108 -0.56 7.27 -0.22
CA ILE A 108 -0.06 6.02 -0.80
C ILE A 108 1.20 5.55 -0.08
N ASP A 109 2.09 6.47 0.31
CA ASP A 109 3.26 6.14 1.12
C ASP A 109 2.85 5.61 2.50
N GLY A 110 1.86 6.28 3.13
CA GLY A 110 1.32 5.86 4.42
C GLY A 110 0.71 4.45 4.34
N LEU A 111 -0.03 4.15 3.27
CA LEU A 111 -0.58 2.82 3.04
C LEU A 111 0.54 1.79 2.79
N ALA A 112 1.57 2.11 2.00
CA ALA A 112 2.70 1.22 1.79
C ALA A 112 3.40 0.82 3.10
N VAL A 113 3.65 1.79 3.98
CA VAL A 113 4.24 1.53 5.31
C VAL A 113 3.32 0.66 6.16
N ALA A 114 2.01 0.91 6.14
CA ALA A 114 1.04 0.13 6.89
C ALA A 114 1.02 -1.34 6.43
N LEU A 115 1.02 -1.57 5.11
CA LEU A 115 1.06 -2.93 4.53
C LEU A 115 2.38 -3.64 4.86
N TRP A 116 3.52 -2.96 4.67
CA TRP A 116 4.84 -3.52 5.00
C TRP A 116 4.99 -3.86 6.48
N SER A 117 4.40 -3.06 7.37
CA SER A 117 4.46 -3.31 8.82
C SER A 117 3.65 -4.53 9.25
N PHE A 118 2.64 -4.90 8.46
CA PHE A 118 1.79 -6.07 8.71
C PHE A 118 2.33 -7.35 8.04
N TYR A 119 2.96 -7.22 6.87
CA TYR A 119 3.41 -8.32 5.99
C TYR A 119 4.69 -9.00 6.47
#